data_AF-A0A8H6JC19-F1
#
_entry.id   AF-A0A8H6JC19-F1
#
_cell.length_a   1.000
_cell.length_b   1.000
_cell.length_c   1.000
_cell.angle_alpha   90.00
_cell.angle_beta   90.00
_cell.angle_gamma   90.00
#
_symmetry.space_group_name_H-M   'P 1'
#
loop_
_entity.id
_entity.type
_entity.pdbx_description
1 polymer ?
#
loop_
_entity_poly.entity_id
_entity_poly.type
_entity_poly.pdbx_seq_one_letter_code
_entity_poly.pdbx_strand_id
1 'polypeptide(L)'
;MFQSSTPLGLPFQMEETFEHDMTFLQDPMADLSQKKMMLDVIFRTPHPPCSRLREPADRLTEDILPYRLPLEPRMFPDLNFYFTLLGNRENFLDMWPFAARFHGLVYDAAVSAPSVVDDLIERLEQLKSQLGLNSTDNFLGLDPSQLNAFNYPSPSSAAPDMNFAALELDSFDFCRDPFGTDVPQAGETKQETPITKPAAQKEPRVPRQEHTLLSSELQKPLETVYRGVINDRDHFRELDDAYNRHVRRESGIPPEEDSTWPKDAETQRQYVGKMFEHIVRTDNFYELRKARERLAIVKAKNGGKSTTPEEPSEKDDGEPPKKRARKSKGGKDTSRAQARPKGVNKSDWELMDDNITPAECLKAVTHHDFTNVEIELLCWKLLFAAMEAQKGFTMRPLWAGHRTVTTFNDYKTFADRWNSMCEELMDCKILVHSLTRADWFVKFASAPAKERSAKLNNDLLNGRRDVQNQVGREIIQERTESQDWTTSEDYEIRTKDGQVVCQGGKIGDKTRRQLAIREGRKD
;
A
#
# COMPACT_ATOMS: atom_id res chain seq x y z
N MET A 1 15.73 -32.58 47.03
CA MET A 1 16.66 -31.57 46.46
C MET A 1 16.61 -31.66 44.96
N PHE A 2 16.73 -30.51 44.30
CA PHE A 2 16.53 -30.18 42.88
C PHE A 2 15.19 -29.54 42.51
N GLN A 3 15.38 -28.36 41.92
CA GLN A 3 14.48 -27.27 41.61
C GLN A 3 13.62 -27.59 40.38
N SER A 4 12.35 -27.19 40.43
CA SER A 4 11.52 -27.03 39.23
C SER A 4 11.47 -25.53 38.88
N SER A 5 12.08 -25.18 37.75
CA SER A 5 12.04 -23.86 37.13
C SER A 5 10.70 -23.63 36.40
N THR A 6 10.01 -22.55 36.77
CA THR A 6 8.78 -22.03 36.15
C THR A 6 9.12 -21.12 34.95
N PRO A 7 8.32 -21.07 33.87
CA PRO A 7 8.67 -20.32 32.66
C PRO A 7 8.21 -18.85 32.72
N LEU A 8 9.03 -17.99 32.12
CA LEU A 8 8.77 -16.58 31.84
C LEU A 8 7.55 -16.41 30.92
N GLY A 9 6.56 -15.65 31.38
CA GLY A 9 5.53 -15.06 30.55
C GLY A 9 5.14 -13.70 31.11
N LEU A 10 5.52 -12.62 30.42
CA LEU A 10 4.98 -11.26 30.60
C LEU A 10 5.15 -10.48 29.29
N PRO A 11 4.05 -9.95 28.75
CA PRO A 11 3.99 -8.54 28.39
C PRO A 11 2.65 -7.96 28.86
N PHE A 12 2.53 -7.64 30.15
CA PHE A 12 1.33 -6.97 30.71
C PHE A 12 1.64 -6.08 31.93
N GLN A 13 2.91 -5.77 32.21
CA GLN A 13 3.34 -5.01 33.40
C GLN A 13 3.74 -3.54 33.14
N MET A 14 3.65 -3.03 31.90
CA MET A 14 4.13 -1.66 31.60
C MET A 14 3.04 -0.57 31.65
N GLU A 15 1.75 -0.91 31.54
CA GLU A 15 0.66 0.08 31.58
C GLU A 15 0.35 0.53 33.02
N GLU A 16 0.33 -0.40 34.00
CA GLU A 16 0.12 -0.07 35.42
C GLU A 16 1.21 0.85 35.99
N THR A 17 2.45 0.78 35.48
CA THR A 17 3.53 1.66 35.93
C THR A 17 3.33 3.12 35.52
N PHE A 18 2.75 3.36 34.34
CA PHE A 18 2.65 4.72 33.80
C PHE A 18 1.48 5.52 34.40
N GLU A 19 0.33 4.88 34.64
CA GLU A 19 -0.77 5.52 35.40
C GLU A 19 -0.35 5.85 36.83
N HIS A 20 0.44 4.98 37.46
CA HIS A 20 1.01 5.23 38.78
C HIS A 20 1.97 6.43 38.78
N ASP A 21 2.84 6.52 37.77
CA ASP A 21 3.79 7.63 37.60
C ASP A 21 3.05 8.96 37.35
N MET A 22 1.97 8.94 36.57
CA MET A 22 1.11 10.12 36.38
C MET A 22 0.36 10.48 37.66
N THR A 23 -0.16 9.51 38.41
CA THR A 23 -0.81 9.75 39.72
C THR A 23 0.16 10.36 40.72
N PHE A 24 1.43 9.96 40.69
CA PHE A 24 2.49 10.56 41.51
C PHE A 24 2.81 12.01 41.11
N LEU A 25 2.85 12.32 39.80
CA LEU A 25 2.99 13.71 39.34
C LEU A 25 1.81 14.61 39.77
N GLN A 26 0.64 14.00 39.98
CA GLN A 26 -0.58 14.65 40.42
C GLN A 26 -0.65 14.86 41.95
N ASP A 27 0.24 14.25 42.75
CA ASP A 27 0.24 14.41 44.21
C ASP A 27 0.67 15.84 44.61
N PRO A 28 -0.19 16.65 45.27
CA PRO A 28 0.17 18.00 45.71
C PRO A 28 1.24 18.00 46.82
N MET A 29 1.45 16.87 47.49
CA MET A 29 2.45 16.71 48.55
C MET A 29 3.81 16.24 48.04
N ALA A 30 3.89 15.73 46.81
CA ALA A 30 5.15 15.35 46.19
C ALA A 30 6.00 16.59 45.89
N ASP A 31 7.26 16.57 46.34
CA ASP A 31 8.15 17.71 46.16
C ASP A 31 8.57 17.90 44.69
N LEU A 32 8.99 19.12 44.32
CA LEU A 32 9.35 19.45 42.94
C LEU A 32 10.53 18.61 42.42
N SER A 33 11.45 18.18 43.29
CA SER A 33 12.57 17.30 42.93
C SER A 33 12.10 15.88 42.62
N GLN A 34 11.12 15.37 43.37
CA GLN A 34 10.49 14.08 43.14
C GLN A 34 9.67 14.07 41.85
N LYS A 35 8.91 15.14 41.58
CA LYS A 35 8.19 15.29 40.30
C LYS A 35 9.15 15.36 39.11
N LYS A 36 10.29 16.07 39.26
CA LYS A 36 11.37 16.07 38.25
C LYS A 36 11.97 14.68 38.04
N MET A 37 12.22 13.94 39.12
CA MET A 37 12.72 12.56 39.05
C MET A 37 11.71 11.62 38.38
N MET A 38 10.42 11.79 38.63
CA MET A 38 9.38 10.97 37.99
C MET A 38 9.22 11.30 36.50
N LEU A 39 9.35 12.58 36.12
CA LEU A 39 9.48 12.98 34.73
C LEU A 39 10.70 12.33 34.08
N ASP A 40 11.88 12.29 34.74
CA ASP A 40 13.05 11.54 34.26
C ASP A 40 12.76 10.04 34.07
N VAL A 41 11.93 9.43 34.93
CA VAL A 41 11.52 8.01 34.83
C VAL A 41 10.56 7.79 33.65
N ILE A 42 9.56 8.66 33.50
CA ILE A 42 8.61 8.67 32.38
C ILE A 42 9.36 8.91 31.04
N PHE A 43 10.40 9.75 31.06
CA PHE A 43 11.21 10.14 29.91
C PHE A 43 12.48 9.31 29.71
N ARG A 44 12.58 8.12 30.32
CA ARG A 44 13.74 7.20 30.21
C ARG A 44 14.27 7.06 28.78
N THR A 45 15.24 7.90 28.44
CA THR A 45 16.34 7.64 27.52
C THR A 45 17.54 7.26 28.38
N PRO A 46 18.44 6.38 27.91
CA PRO A 46 19.64 6.06 28.66
C PRO A 46 20.54 7.30 28.71
N HIS A 47 20.45 8.02 29.84
CA HIS A 47 21.21 9.21 30.25
C HIS A 47 21.03 10.49 29.42
N PRO A 48 20.38 11.49 30.04
CA PRO A 48 21.11 12.72 30.37
C PRO A 48 20.79 13.26 31.78
N PRO A 49 21.60 14.21 32.31
CA PRO A 49 21.34 14.86 33.60
C PRO A 49 20.06 15.72 33.59
N CYS A 50 19.41 15.87 34.77
CA CYS A 50 18.16 16.60 35.00
C CYS A 50 18.10 18.03 34.42
N SER A 51 19.23 18.63 34.04
CA SER A 51 19.30 19.91 33.35
C SER A 51 18.75 19.89 31.92
N ARG A 52 18.41 18.72 31.34
CA ARG A 52 17.85 18.60 29.99
C ARG A 52 16.33 18.34 29.92
N LEU A 53 15.63 18.21 31.05
CA LEU A 53 14.17 18.02 31.08
C LEU A 53 13.36 19.21 30.52
N ARG A 54 13.99 20.39 30.47
CA ARG A 54 13.41 21.60 29.90
C ARG A 54 13.05 21.42 28.42
N GLU A 55 13.95 20.81 27.65
CA GLU A 55 13.79 20.72 26.21
C GLU A 55 12.60 19.83 25.80
N PRO A 56 12.42 18.59 26.32
CA PRO A 56 11.24 17.79 25.98
C PRO A 56 9.90 18.43 26.37
N ALA A 57 9.85 19.11 27.53
CA ALA A 57 8.62 19.77 28.01
C ALA A 57 8.24 21.01 27.18
N ASP A 58 9.23 21.84 26.83
CA ASP A 58 9.05 22.97 25.93
C ASP A 58 8.55 22.49 24.56
N ARG A 59 9.18 21.43 24.02
CA ARG A 59 8.85 20.83 22.73
C ARG A 59 7.46 20.21 22.69
N LEU A 60 7.01 19.54 23.75
CA LEU A 60 5.63 19.02 23.78
C LEU A 60 4.62 20.16 23.67
N THR A 61 4.85 21.21 24.43
CA THR A 61 3.93 22.34 24.52
C THR A 61 3.94 23.17 23.25
N GLU A 62 5.08 23.29 22.57
CA GLU A 62 5.23 24.13 21.38
C GLU A 62 4.95 23.38 20.08
N ASP A 63 5.25 22.08 20.02
CA ASP A 63 5.24 21.33 18.77
C ASP A 63 4.13 20.29 18.68
N ILE A 64 3.53 19.90 19.81
CA ILE A 64 2.49 18.86 19.85
C ILE A 64 1.15 19.45 20.28
N LEU A 65 1.11 20.14 21.43
CA LEU A 65 -0.12 20.71 21.99
C LEU A 65 -0.90 21.66 21.06
N PRO A 66 -0.26 22.54 20.25
CA PRO A 66 -1.00 23.50 19.42
C PRO A 66 -1.82 22.86 18.30
N TYR A 67 -1.55 21.59 17.97
CA TYR A 67 -2.25 20.87 16.91
C TYR A 67 -3.51 20.15 17.39
N ARG A 68 -3.91 20.31 18.66
CA ARG A 68 -5.17 19.79 19.16
C ARG A 68 -6.37 20.35 18.37
N LEU A 69 -7.25 19.47 17.91
CA LEU A 69 -8.43 19.87 17.15
C LEU A 69 -9.42 20.63 18.06
N PRO A 70 -9.95 21.78 17.63
CA PRO A 70 -10.84 22.60 18.46
C PRO A 70 -12.27 22.05 18.56
N LEU A 71 -12.65 21.09 17.72
CA LEU A 71 -14.00 20.51 17.65
C LEU A 71 -14.08 19.23 18.47
N GLU A 72 -15.22 18.99 19.14
CA GLU A 72 -15.43 17.77 19.92
C GLU A 72 -15.60 16.51 19.04
N PRO A 73 -15.02 15.36 19.43
CA PRO A 73 -14.07 15.19 20.53
C PRO A 73 -12.75 15.89 20.21
N ARG A 74 -12.24 16.70 21.16
CA ARG A 74 -11.02 17.53 21.02
C ARG A 74 -9.76 16.66 20.97
N MET A 75 -9.64 15.89 19.90
CA MET A 75 -8.59 14.91 19.67
C MET A 75 -7.35 15.56 19.08
N PHE A 76 -6.23 14.90 19.26
CA PHE A 76 -5.01 15.21 18.53
C PHE A 76 -5.05 14.54 17.15
N PRO A 77 -4.38 15.11 16.14
CA PRO A 77 -4.11 14.45 14.86
C PRO A 77 -3.55 13.04 15.03
N ASP A 78 -3.61 12.22 13.97
CA ASP A 78 -3.06 10.87 13.99
C ASP A 78 -1.52 10.86 14.21
N LEU A 79 -0.99 9.69 14.56
CA LEU A 79 0.44 9.55 14.82
C LEU A 79 1.30 9.85 13.56
N ASN A 80 0.75 9.63 12.35
CA ASN A 80 1.45 9.90 11.09
C ASN A 80 1.63 11.40 10.83
N PHE A 81 0.68 12.23 11.30
CA PHE A 81 0.81 13.68 11.29
C PHE A 81 2.05 14.10 12.07
N TYR A 82 2.25 13.59 13.29
CA TYR A 82 3.44 13.90 14.09
C TYR A 82 4.73 13.34 13.48
N PHE A 83 4.66 12.16 12.85
CA PHE A 83 5.81 11.60 12.14
C PHE A 83 6.27 12.54 11.02
N THR A 84 5.31 13.08 10.27
CA THR A 84 5.58 14.03 9.18
C THR A 84 6.05 15.38 9.71
N LEU A 85 5.40 15.90 10.76
CA LEU A 85 5.73 17.17 11.39
C LEU A 85 7.16 17.17 11.95
N LEU A 86 7.54 16.10 12.65
CA LEU A 86 8.84 15.97 13.29
C LEU A 86 9.92 15.41 12.37
N GLY A 87 9.55 14.73 11.28
CA GLY A 87 10.48 13.98 10.42
C GLY A 87 11.56 14.82 9.72
N ASN A 88 11.35 16.14 9.58
CA ASN A 88 12.33 17.06 9.01
C ASN A 88 13.26 17.70 10.06
N ARG A 89 13.11 17.36 11.34
CA ARG A 89 13.93 17.94 12.42
C ARG A 89 15.22 17.17 12.63
N GLU A 90 16.27 17.89 12.95
CA GLU A 90 17.59 17.31 13.26
C GLU A 90 17.55 16.38 14.47
N ASN A 91 16.67 16.65 15.44
CA ASN A 91 16.47 15.86 16.65
C ASN A 91 15.25 14.91 16.58
N PHE A 92 14.81 14.52 15.37
CA PHE A 92 13.66 13.64 15.18
C PHE A 92 13.75 12.35 16.01
N LEU A 93 14.93 11.71 16.03
CA LEU A 93 15.12 10.43 16.74
C LEU A 93 14.97 10.56 18.25
N ASP A 94 15.27 11.73 18.81
CA ASP A 94 15.13 12.00 20.24
C ASP A 94 13.67 12.35 20.59
N MET A 95 13.00 13.10 19.71
CA MET A 95 11.62 13.54 19.91
C MET A 95 10.57 12.45 19.60
N TRP A 96 10.84 11.57 18.65
CA TRP A 96 9.84 10.63 18.14
C TRP A 96 9.30 9.65 19.18
N PRO A 97 10.13 8.97 19.99
CA PRO A 97 9.62 8.06 21.03
C PRO A 97 8.71 8.76 22.03
N PHE A 98 8.96 10.04 22.28
CA PHE A 98 8.19 10.87 23.18
C PHE A 98 6.84 11.27 22.58
N ALA A 99 6.83 11.78 21.35
CA ALA A 99 5.59 12.11 20.64
C ALA A 99 4.68 10.89 20.49
N ALA A 100 5.25 9.71 20.19
CA ALA A 100 4.48 8.47 20.07
C ALA A 100 3.85 8.01 21.40
N ARG A 101 4.56 8.12 22.53
CA ARG A 101 4.02 7.77 23.85
C ARG A 101 2.94 8.74 24.32
N PHE A 102 3.18 10.04 24.15
CA PHE A 102 2.19 11.06 24.49
C PHE A 102 0.92 10.88 23.64
N HIS A 103 1.08 10.61 22.34
CA HIS A 103 -0.05 10.35 21.44
C HIS A 103 -0.88 9.15 21.91
N GLY A 104 -0.25 8.03 22.23
CA GLY A 104 -0.93 6.84 22.76
C GLY A 104 -1.72 7.15 24.03
N LEU A 105 -1.08 7.78 25.02
CA LEU A 105 -1.71 8.16 26.29
C LEU A 105 -2.95 9.02 26.08
N VAL A 106 -2.82 10.08 25.29
CA VAL A 106 -3.91 11.02 25.08
C VAL A 106 -5.02 10.39 24.26
N TYR A 107 -4.70 9.53 23.30
CA TYR A 107 -5.70 8.83 22.51
C TYR A 107 -6.52 7.87 23.37
N ASP A 108 -5.87 7.07 24.22
CA ASP A 108 -6.55 6.13 25.12
C ASP A 108 -7.42 6.86 26.17
N ALA A 109 -6.91 7.98 26.70
CA ALA A 109 -7.66 8.84 27.62
C ALA A 109 -8.83 9.54 26.91
N ALA A 110 -8.66 10.03 25.68
CA ALA A 110 -9.71 10.69 24.91
C ALA A 110 -10.87 9.74 24.58
N VAL A 111 -10.58 8.47 24.30
CA VAL A 111 -11.58 7.44 24.03
C VAL A 111 -12.40 7.12 25.28
N SER A 112 -11.75 7.08 26.44
CA SER A 112 -12.38 6.64 27.70
C SER A 112 -13.06 7.76 28.48
N ALA A 113 -12.44 8.95 28.53
CA ALA A 113 -12.92 10.11 29.29
C ALA A 113 -12.28 11.42 28.75
N PRO A 114 -12.90 12.10 27.75
CA PRO A 114 -12.35 13.30 27.12
C PRO A 114 -11.94 14.42 28.09
N SER A 115 -12.66 14.60 29.20
CA SER A 115 -12.35 15.61 30.22
C SER A 115 -11.00 15.37 30.92
N VAL A 116 -10.54 14.12 31.00
CA VAL A 116 -9.23 13.78 31.58
C VAL A 116 -8.09 14.32 30.72
N VAL A 117 -8.30 14.41 29.40
CA VAL A 117 -7.33 14.99 28.47
C VAL A 117 -7.22 16.50 28.67
N ASP A 118 -8.33 17.19 28.91
CA ASP A 118 -8.33 18.62 29.24
C ASP A 118 -7.55 18.88 30.54
N ASP A 119 -7.83 18.12 31.60
CA ASP A 119 -7.13 18.22 32.87
C ASP A 119 -5.62 17.93 32.73
N LEU A 120 -5.25 16.96 31.90
CA LEU A 120 -3.85 16.61 31.62
C LEU A 120 -3.11 17.77 30.95
N ILE A 121 -3.73 18.41 29.95
CA ILE A 121 -3.14 19.53 29.23
C ILE A 121 -2.98 20.74 30.15
N GLU A 122 -4.01 21.08 30.93
CA GLU A 122 -3.94 22.18 31.89
C GLU A 122 -2.80 21.96 32.89
N ARG A 123 -2.63 20.73 33.37
CA ARG A 123 -1.53 20.38 34.28
C ARG A 123 -0.15 20.48 33.63
N LEU A 124 -0.02 20.13 32.35
CA LEU A 124 1.23 20.31 31.61
C LEU A 124 1.58 21.79 31.44
N GLU A 125 0.59 22.65 31.19
CA GLU A 125 0.77 24.11 31.14
C GLU A 125 1.11 24.71 32.52
N GLN A 126 0.49 24.23 33.59
CA GLN A 126 0.83 24.60 34.96
C GLN A 126 2.26 24.17 35.32
N LEU A 127 2.66 22.95 34.94
CA LEU A 127 4.03 22.45 35.14
C LEU A 127 5.04 23.30 34.36
N LYS A 128 4.75 23.64 33.10
CA LYS A 128 5.56 24.58 32.30
C LYS A 128 5.75 25.91 33.04
N SER A 129 4.67 26.44 33.60
CA SER A 129 4.70 27.69 34.38
C SER A 129 5.55 27.58 35.65
N GLN A 130 5.42 26.49 36.40
CA GLN A 130 6.20 26.24 37.63
C GLN A 130 7.69 26.06 37.36
N LEU A 131 8.05 25.52 36.19
CA LEU A 131 9.43 25.35 35.76
C LEU A 131 10.06 26.65 35.23
N GLY A 132 9.32 27.76 35.20
CA GLY A 132 9.82 29.06 34.71
C GLY A 132 10.03 29.09 33.20
N LEU A 133 9.27 28.28 32.46
CA LEU A 133 9.42 28.10 31.01
C LEU A 133 8.55 29.06 30.18
N ASN A 134 7.92 30.03 30.82
CA ASN A 134 6.99 30.97 30.18
C ASN A 134 7.68 32.18 29.49
N SER A 135 9.01 32.18 29.35
CA SER A 135 9.73 33.28 28.68
C SER A 135 9.96 32.98 27.20
N THR A 136 9.10 33.55 26.35
CA THR A 136 9.43 33.86 24.94
C THR A 136 10.47 34.97 24.80
N ASP A 137 10.89 35.58 25.90
CA ASP A 137 11.95 36.60 25.93
C ASP A 137 13.31 35.95 26.27
N ASN A 138 14.15 35.76 25.24
CA ASN A 138 15.64 35.81 25.26
C ASN A 138 16.39 34.85 24.30
N PHE A 139 15.77 34.29 23.25
CA PHE A 139 16.52 33.38 22.34
C PHE A 139 17.00 33.96 21.00
N LEU A 140 16.82 35.26 20.69
CA LEU A 140 17.40 35.86 19.47
C LEU A 140 18.03 37.23 19.74
N GLY A 141 19.16 37.23 20.45
CA GLY A 141 20.11 38.35 20.47
C GLY A 141 21.09 38.28 19.30
N LEU A 142 20.61 38.13 18.06
CA LEU A 142 21.45 38.19 16.86
C LEU A 142 20.99 39.32 15.94
N ASP A 143 21.95 40.19 15.62
CA ASP A 143 21.82 41.32 14.70
C ASP A 143 21.53 40.83 13.26
N PRO A 144 20.42 41.24 12.62
CA PRO A 144 20.04 40.84 11.27
C PRO A 144 21.03 41.22 10.17
N SER A 145 22.04 42.05 10.46
CA SER A 145 23.05 42.48 9.48
C SER A 145 24.21 41.49 9.27
N GLN A 146 24.31 40.41 10.04
CA GLN A 146 25.43 39.44 9.92
C GLN A 146 25.12 38.17 9.11
N LEU A 147 23.90 38.01 8.57
CA LEU A 147 23.49 36.82 7.81
C LEU A 147 23.89 36.83 6.32
N ASN A 148 24.64 37.83 5.86
CA ASN A 148 24.98 38.02 4.43
C ASN A 148 26.43 37.69 4.03
N ALA A 149 27.16 36.89 4.81
CA ALA A 149 28.55 36.55 4.48
C ALA A 149 28.91 35.09 4.80
N PHE A 150 28.34 34.13 4.07
CA PHE A 150 28.92 32.79 3.95
C PHE A 150 29.18 32.47 2.47
N ASN A 151 30.37 32.87 2.01
CA ASN A 151 30.97 32.42 0.76
C ASN A 151 31.55 31.01 0.97
N TYR A 152 30.99 30.00 0.31
CA TYR A 152 31.64 28.70 0.18
C TYR A 152 32.47 28.67 -1.12
N PRO A 153 33.74 28.23 -1.08
CA PRO A 153 34.53 28.03 -2.28
C PRO A 153 34.06 26.77 -3.03
N SER A 154 33.83 26.91 -4.33
CA SER A 154 33.53 25.82 -5.25
C SER A 154 34.67 24.79 -5.30
N PRO A 155 34.38 23.47 -5.28
CA PRO A 155 35.35 22.47 -5.67
C PRO A 155 35.53 22.49 -7.19
N SER A 156 36.77 22.70 -7.60
CA SER A 156 37.26 22.61 -8.97
C SER A 156 37.01 21.24 -9.59
N SER A 157 36.60 21.29 -10.86
CA SER A 157 36.47 20.20 -11.82
C SER A 157 37.75 19.38 -11.99
N ALA A 158 37.64 18.05 -11.92
CA ALA A 158 38.36 17.11 -12.79
C ALA A 158 37.96 15.66 -12.45
N ALA A 159 37.14 15.02 -13.30
CA ALA A 159 37.12 13.57 -13.47
C ALA A 159 36.63 13.24 -14.90
N PRO A 160 37.12 12.13 -15.49
CA PRO A 160 37.31 12.02 -16.93
C PRO A 160 36.16 11.35 -17.68
N ASP A 161 36.11 11.64 -18.99
CA ASP A 161 35.29 11.00 -20.01
C ASP A 161 35.28 9.48 -19.88
N MET A 162 34.09 8.91 -19.64
CA MET A 162 33.82 7.49 -19.81
C MET A 162 32.73 7.33 -20.87
N ASN A 163 33.22 7.09 -22.09
CA ASN A 163 32.48 6.61 -23.25
C ASN A 163 31.67 5.35 -22.89
N PHE A 164 30.34 5.40 -23.04
CA PHE A 164 29.50 4.22 -23.13
C PHE A 164 29.20 3.95 -24.61
N ALA A 165 29.97 3.03 -25.19
CA ALA A 165 29.69 2.45 -26.49
C ALA A 165 28.41 1.59 -26.40
N ALA A 166 27.53 1.81 -27.36
CA ALA A 166 26.37 0.99 -27.62
C ALA A 166 26.77 -0.47 -27.88
N LEU A 167 26.14 -1.40 -27.16
CA LEU A 167 26.05 -2.80 -27.55
C LEU A 167 24.62 -3.08 -27.94
N GLU A 168 24.44 -3.22 -29.26
CA GLU A 168 23.32 -3.88 -29.90
C GLU A 168 23.16 -5.28 -29.32
N LEU A 169 21.95 -5.60 -28.88
CA LEU A 169 21.54 -6.95 -28.54
C LEU A 169 20.13 -7.14 -29.07
N ASP A 170 20.06 -7.91 -30.15
CA ASP A 170 18.85 -8.44 -30.80
C ASP A 170 17.87 -8.99 -29.76
N SER A 171 16.76 -8.27 -29.59
CA SER A 171 15.62 -8.76 -28.82
C SER A 171 14.63 -9.44 -29.78
N PHE A 172 14.76 -10.75 -29.81
CA PHE A 172 13.80 -11.77 -30.26
C PHE A 172 12.33 -11.33 -30.36
N ASP A 173 11.79 -11.48 -31.57
CA ASP A 173 10.36 -11.50 -31.88
C ASP A 173 9.65 -12.66 -31.18
N PHE A 174 8.80 -12.36 -30.20
CA PHE A 174 7.76 -13.27 -29.73
C PHE A 174 6.44 -12.52 -29.53
N CYS A 175 5.76 -12.27 -30.66
CA CYS A 175 4.31 -12.05 -30.72
C CYS A 175 3.77 -12.81 -31.92
N ARG A 176 3.52 -14.12 -31.75
CA ARG A 176 2.70 -14.90 -32.67
C ARG A 176 1.57 -15.54 -31.87
N ASP A 177 0.34 -15.10 -32.13
CA ASP A 177 -0.88 -15.65 -31.57
C ASP A 177 -1.02 -17.15 -31.88
N PRO A 178 -1.41 -18.00 -30.92
CA PRO A 178 -1.71 -19.39 -31.17
C PRO A 178 -3.23 -19.61 -31.20
N PHE A 179 -3.91 -19.13 -32.25
CA PHE A 179 -5.24 -19.62 -32.63
C PHE A 179 -5.34 -19.66 -34.15
N GLY A 180 -4.59 -20.58 -34.76
CA GLY A 180 -4.83 -21.05 -36.12
C GLY A 180 -5.71 -22.29 -36.07
N THR A 181 -6.97 -22.16 -36.47
CA THR A 181 -7.84 -23.29 -36.80
C THR A 181 -7.62 -23.67 -38.25
N ASP A 182 -7.12 -24.87 -38.49
CA ASP A 182 -7.07 -25.53 -39.80
C ASP A 182 -8.46 -26.03 -40.22
N VAL A 183 -8.98 -25.57 -41.36
CA VAL A 183 -10.01 -26.25 -42.18
C VAL A 183 -9.72 -25.91 -43.67
N PRO A 184 -9.85 -26.87 -44.62
CA PRO A 184 -9.07 -26.87 -45.86
C PRO A 184 -9.68 -26.08 -47.04
N GLN A 185 -8.78 -25.81 -47.99
CA GLN A 185 -8.93 -25.18 -49.31
C GLN A 185 -10.19 -25.59 -50.10
N ALA A 186 -10.88 -24.59 -50.65
CA ALA A 186 -11.27 -24.51 -52.06
C ALA A 186 -11.76 -23.10 -52.40
N GLY A 187 -11.25 -22.53 -53.50
CA GLY A 187 -11.86 -21.36 -54.15
C GLY A 187 -10.89 -20.21 -54.42
N GLU A 188 -10.36 -20.16 -55.62
CA GLU A 188 -9.67 -19.00 -56.20
C GLU A 188 -10.58 -17.78 -56.19
N THR A 189 -10.17 -16.68 -55.56
CA THR A 189 -10.68 -15.34 -55.94
C THR A 189 -9.66 -14.24 -55.64
N LYS A 190 -9.26 -13.58 -56.73
CA LYS A 190 -8.67 -12.24 -56.92
C LYS A 190 -8.08 -11.52 -55.69
N GLN A 191 -6.79 -11.23 -55.80
CA GLN A 191 -6.06 -10.24 -55.01
C GLN A 191 -6.77 -8.87 -55.04
N GLU A 192 -7.27 -8.44 -53.88
CA GLU A 192 -7.48 -7.02 -53.59
C GLU A 192 -6.29 -6.50 -52.78
N THR A 193 -5.74 -5.40 -53.26
CA THR A 193 -4.67 -4.63 -52.62
C THR A 193 -5.10 -4.15 -51.23
N PRO A 194 -4.21 -4.19 -50.21
CA PRO A 194 -4.56 -3.71 -48.89
C PRO A 194 -4.67 -2.18 -48.91
N ILE A 195 -5.91 -1.69 -48.74
CA ILE A 195 -6.20 -0.27 -48.49
C ILE A 195 -5.53 0.11 -47.17
N THR A 196 -4.44 0.86 -47.27
CA THR A 196 -3.76 1.49 -46.14
C THR A 196 -4.72 2.51 -45.54
N LYS A 197 -5.28 2.21 -44.36
CA LYS A 197 -6.11 3.17 -43.61
C LYS A 197 -5.24 4.40 -43.30
N PRO A 198 -5.66 5.63 -43.69
CA PRO A 198 -4.92 6.82 -43.33
C PRO A 198 -4.91 6.98 -41.82
N ALA A 199 -3.73 7.30 -41.27
CA ALA A 199 -3.56 7.62 -39.86
C ALA A 199 -4.59 8.69 -39.46
N ALA A 200 -5.41 8.36 -38.47
CA ALA A 200 -6.43 9.26 -37.94
C ALA A 200 -5.78 10.61 -37.61
N GLN A 201 -6.29 11.65 -38.28
CA GLN A 201 -5.87 13.02 -38.04
C GLN A 201 -6.13 13.33 -36.57
N LYS A 202 -5.10 13.80 -35.86
CA LYS A 202 -5.25 14.31 -34.49
C LYS A 202 -6.24 15.47 -34.55
N GLU A 203 -7.45 15.25 -34.06
CA GLU A 203 -8.46 16.29 -33.96
C GLU A 203 -7.97 17.46 -33.08
N PRO A 204 -8.37 18.70 -33.43
CA PRO A 204 -7.93 19.90 -32.74
C PRO A 204 -8.42 19.93 -31.30
N ARG A 205 -7.48 19.99 -30.35
CA ARG A 205 -7.77 20.16 -28.92
C ARG A 205 -8.42 21.52 -28.70
N VAL A 206 -9.64 21.54 -28.14
CA VAL A 206 -10.33 22.77 -27.74
C VAL A 206 -9.56 23.40 -26.56
N PRO A 207 -9.03 24.64 -26.69
CA PRO A 207 -8.36 25.31 -25.58
C PRO A 207 -9.39 25.81 -24.56
N ARG A 208 -9.25 25.45 -23.28
CA ARG A 208 -10.09 26.00 -22.21
C ARG A 208 -9.27 26.25 -20.94
N GLN A 209 -9.44 27.46 -20.40
CA GLN A 209 -8.86 28.02 -19.17
C GLN A 209 -7.55 27.36 -18.73
N GLU A 210 -6.50 27.69 -19.48
CA GLU A 210 -5.14 27.41 -19.10
C GLU A 210 -4.76 28.30 -17.91
N HIS A 211 -4.45 27.68 -16.76
CA HIS A 211 -3.84 28.38 -15.64
C HIS A 211 -2.54 29.01 -16.14
N THR A 212 -2.49 30.35 -16.21
CA THR A 212 -1.49 31.08 -17.00
C THR A 212 -0.06 30.73 -16.59
N LEU A 213 0.19 30.60 -15.28
CA LEU A 213 1.48 30.16 -14.77
C LEU A 213 1.80 28.73 -15.21
N LEU A 214 0.83 27.81 -15.13
CA LEU A 214 1.05 26.39 -15.37
C LEU A 214 1.46 26.14 -16.82
N SER A 215 0.72 26.72 -17.78
CA SER A 215 1.05 26.59 -19.20
C SER A 215 2.44 27.13 -19.52
N SER A 216 2.85 28.22 -18.86
CA SER A 216 4.19 28.79 -19.05
C SER A 216 5.30 27.93 -18.43
N GLU A 217 5.07 27.32 -17.26
CA GLU A 217 6.06 26.51 -16.56
C GLU A 217 6.23 25.12 -17.21
N LEU A 218 5.15 24.51 -17.71
CA LEU A 218 5.23 23.19 -18.36
C LEU A 218 6.01 23.17 -19.67
N GLN A 219 6.23 24.33 -20.29
CA GLN A 219 7.04 24.47 -21.50
C GLN A 219 8.53 24.67 -21.20
N LYS A 220 8.90 24.98 -19.95
CA LYS A 220 10.29 25.21 -19.56
C LYS A 220 11.03 23.89 -19.37
N PRO A 221 12.31 23.81 -19.74
CA PRO A 221 13.14 22.66 -19.39
C PRO A 221 13.30 22.56 -17.87
N LEU A 222 13.51 21.34 -17.36
CA LEU A 222 13.81 21.13 -15.95
C LEU A 222 15.12 21.85 -15.60
N GLU A 223 15.02 22.82 -14.71
CA GLU A 223 16.18 23.43 -14.08
C GLU A 223 16.53 22.70 -12.78
N THR A 224 17.82 22.48 -12.52
CA THR A 224 18.29 21.80 -11.31
C THR A 224 18.39 22.72 -10.09
N VAL A 225 18.03 24.00 -10.24
CA VAL A 225 18.03 24.99 -9.16
C VAL A 225 16.62 25.22 -8.66
N TYR A 226 16.42 25.13 -7.35
CA TYR A 226 15.12 25.39 -6.72
C TYR A 226 14.76 26.88 -6.83
N ARG A 227 13.65 27.19 -7.51
CA ARG A 227 13.15 28.56 -7.72
C ARG A 227 11.98 28.97 -6.84
N GLY A 228 11.36 28.02 -6.13
CA GLY A 228 10.12 28.30 -5.39
C GLY A 228 8.95 28.71 -6.30
N VAL A 229 8.78 28.04 -7.46
CA VAL A 229 7.67 28.30 -8.40
C VAL A 229 6.30 28.23 -7.71
N ILE A 230 6.18 27.34 -6.73
CA ILE A 230 5.01 27.22 -5.85
C ILE A 230 5.34 27.96 -4.55
N ASN A 231 4.62 29.05 -4.29
CA ASN A 231 4.93 30.01 -3.23
C ASN A 231 4.55 29.49 -1.83
N ASP A 232 3.37 28.89 -1.73
CA ASP A 232 2.76 28.50 -0.48
C ASP A 232 1.77 27.33 -0.68
N ARG A 233 1.11 26.93 0.41
CA ARG A 233 0.17 25.79 0.44
C ARG A 233 -1.08 26.01 -0.40
N ASP A 234 -1.61 27.23 -0.46
CA ASP A 234 -2.85 27.50 -1.19
C ASP A 234 -2.56 27.62 -2.67
N HIS A 235 -1.43 28.23 -3.06
CA HIS A 235 -0.91 28.20 -4.41
C HIS A 235 -0.62 26.76 -4.87
N PHE A 236 -0.08 25.89 -3.98
CA PHE A 236 0.07 24.47 -4.30
C PHE A 236 -1.27 23.81 -4.63
N ARG A 237 -2.31 24.02 -3.82
CA ARG A 237 -3.64 23.43 -4.06
C ARG A 237 -4.24 23.88 -5.37
N GLU A 238 -4.17 25.18 -5.66
CA GLU A 238 -4.65 25.75 -6.93
C GLU A 238 -3.90 25.16 -8.13
N LEU A 239 -2.56 25.13 -8.05
CA LEU A 239 -1.73 24.65 -9.15
C LEU A 239 -1.85 23.13 -9.35
N ASP A 240 -1.97 22.35 -8.26
CA ASP A 240 -2.22 20.90 -8.32
C ASP A 240 -3.60 20.61 -8.93
N ASP A 241 -4.63 21.36 -8.55
CA ASP A 241 -5.97 21.25 -9.12
C ASP A 241 -5.98 21.58 -10.63
N ALA A 242 -5.30 22.66 -11.03
CA ALA A 242 -5.10 23.03 -12.42
C ALA A 242 -4.27 21.98 -13.18
N TYR A 243 -3.20 21.47 -12.56
CA TYR A 243 -2.34 20.44 -13.14
C TYR A 243 -3.03 19.09 -13.25
N ASN A 244 -3.99 18.75 -12.41
CA ASN A 244 -4.75 17.52 -12.60
C ASN A 244 -5.80 17.66 -13.73
N ARG A 245 -6.21 18.89 -14.08
CA ARG A 245 -7.20 19.18 -15.13
C ARG A 245 -6.64 19.70 -16.46
N HIS A 246 -5.35 20.01 -16.56
CA HIS A 246 -4.75 20.55 -17.80
C HIS A 246 -4.85 19.60 -19.01
N VAL A 247 -4.96 18.28 -18.77
CA VAL A 247 -5.17 17.29 -19.82
C VAL A 247 -6.64 16.86 -19.82
N ARG A 248 -7.37 17.37 -20.81
CA ARG A 248 -8.75 16.99 -21.11
C ARG A 248 -8.82 16.11 -22.36
N ARG A 249 -9.57 15.03 -22.27
CA ARG A 249 -9.93 14.13 -23.38
C ARG A 249 -11.23 14.58 -24.02
N GLU A 250 -11.52 14.04 -25.20
CA GLU A 250 -12.86 14.11 -25.76
C GLU A 250 -13.84 13.57 -24.72
N SER A 251 -14.78 14.43 -24.31
CA SER A 251 -15.83 14.07 -23.38
C SER A 251 -17.04 13.58 -24.15
N GLY A 252 -17.87 12.78 -23.50
CA GLY A 252 -19.20 12.46 -24.02
C GLY A 252 -20.11 13.70 -24.01
N ILE A 253 -21.42 13.44 -23.92
CA ILE A 253 -22.42 14.51 -23.80
C ILE A 253 -22.09 15.38 -22.58
N PRO A 254 -22.10 16.72 -22.73
CA PRO A 254 -21.77 17.61 -21.62
C PRO A 254 -22.83 17.52 -20.50
N PRO A 255 -22.47 17.82 -19.23
CA PRO A 255 -23.36 17.68 -18.08
C PRO A 255 -24.71 18.39 -18.21
N GLU A 256 -24.75 19.50 -18.93
CA GLU A 256 -25.95 20.30 -19.15
C GLU A 256 -26.96 19.55 -20.03
N GLU A 257 -26.48 18.82 -21.03
CA GLU A 257 -27.27 18.09 -22.04
C GLU A 257 -27.52 16.62 -21.66
N ASP A 258 -26.71 16.06 -20.75
CA ASP A 258 -26.84 14.68 -20.30
C ASP A 258 -27.97 14.54 -19.27
N SER A 259 -29.06 13.88 -19.66
CA SER A 259 -30.20 13.60 -18.78
C SER A 259 -29.87 12.61 -17.66
N THR A 260 -28.77 11.87 -17.79
CA THR A 260 -28.29 10.90 -16.80
C THR A 260 -27.25 11.50 -15.84
N TRP A 261 -26.93 12.78 -16.00
CA TRP A 261 -26.00 13.45 -15.10
C TRP A 261 -26.57 13.52 -13.68
N PRO A 262 -25.78 13.21 -12.62
CA PRO A 262 -26.25 13.20 -11.24
C PRO A 262 -26.29 14.62 -10.67
N LYS A 263 -27.28 15.41 -11.10
CA LYS A 263 -27.42 16.85 -10.79
C LYS A 263 -27.78 17.10 -9.32
N ASP A 264 -28.66 16.30 -8.77
CA ASP A 264 -29.20 16.46 -7.42
C ASP A 264 -28.75 15.34 -6.46
N ALA A 265 -28.88 15.61 -5.16
CA ALA A 265 -28.41 14.70 -4.12
C ALA A 265 -29.19 13.37 -4.08
N GLU A 266 -30.43 13.33 -4.55
CA GLU A 266 -31.23 12.10 -4.58
C GLU A 266 -30.73 11.18 -5.70
N THR A 267 -30.53 11.71 -6.90
CA THR A 267 -29.95 10.99 -8.03
C THR A 267 -28.53 10.49 -7.69
N GLN A 268 -27.71 11.32 -7.03
CA GLN A 268 -26.38 10.90 -6.55
C GLN A 268 -26.47 9.71 -5.59
N ARG A 269 -27.39 9.74 -4.62
CA ARG A 269 -27.61 8.61 -3.70
C ARG A 269 -28.10 7.36 -4.42
N GLN A 270 -28.93 7.48 -5.45
CA GLN A 270 -29.36 6.34 -6.26
C GLN A 270 -28.16 5.68 -6.97
N TYR A 271 -27.25 6.48 -7.56
CA TYR A 271 -26.03 5.97 -8.18
C TYR A 271 -25.10 5.29 -7.17
N VAL A 272 -24.89 5.92 -6.01
CA VAL A 272 -24.09 5.36 -4.90
C VAL A 272 -24.68 4.06 -4.39
N GLY A 273 -26.00 4.02 -4.17
CA GLY A 273 -26.72 2.80 -3.75
C GLY A 273 -26.56 1.67 -4.75
N LYS A 274 -26.71 1.96 -6.05
CA LYS A 274 -26.45 0.98 -7.11
C LYS A 274 -25.04 0.42 -7.04
N MET A 275 -24.02 1.27 -6.92
CA MET A 275 -22.61 0.84 -6.83
C MET A 275 -22.36 -0.01 -5.58
N PHE A 276 -22.93 0.41 -4.44
CA PHE A 276 -22.85 -0.34 -3.19
C PHE A 276 -23.37 -1.77 -3.37
N GLU A 277 -24.58 -1.92 -3.93
CA GLU A 277 -25.17 -3.23 -4.21
C GLU A 277 -24.27 -4.10 -5.11
N HIS A 278 -23.65 -3.52 -6.13
CA HIS A 278 -22.76 -4.25 -7.03
C HIS A 278 -21.46 -4.68 -6.35
N ILE A 279 -20.90 -3.85 -5.45
CA ILE A 279 -19.70 -4.20 -4.68
C ILE A 279 -19.99 -5.34 -3.71
N VAL A 280 -21.08 -5.25 -2.94
CA VAL A 280 -21.41 -6.26 -1.90
C VAL A 280 -22.03 -7.54 -2.45
N ARG A 281 -22.46 -7.54 -3.72
CA ARG A 281 -22.95 -8.74 -4.39
C ARG A 281 -21.80 -9.73 -4.66
N THR A 282 -21.91 -10.92 -4.08
CA THR A 282 -20.87 -11.98 -4.11
C THR A 282 -21.39 -13.34 -4.61
N ASP A 283 -22.53 -13.38 -5.29
CA ASP A 283 -23.16 -14.61 -5.80
C ASP A 283 -22.39 -15.22 -6.99
N ASN A 284 -21.88 -14.38 -7.89
CA ASN A 284 -21.18 -14.82 -9.09
C ASN A 284 -20.15 -13.79 -9.59
N PHE A 285 -18.90 -13.99 -9.23
CA PHE A 285 -17.78 -13.14 -9.67
C PHE A 285 -16.57 -13.98 -10.12
N TYR A 286 -15.63 -13.35 -10.81
CA TYR A 286 -14.50 -14.00 -11.48
C TYR A 286 -13.66 -14.86 -10.54
N GLU A 287 -13.24 -14.34 -9.40
CA GLU A 287 -12.37 -15.06 -8.47
C GLU A 287 -13.09 -16.28 -7.87
N LEU A 288 -14.41 -16.19 -7.63
CA LEU A 288 -15.24 -17.33 -7.21
C LEU A 288 -15.34 -18.40 -8.30
N ARG A 289 -15.62 -18.02 -9.55
CA ARG A 289 -15.68 -18.95 -10.69
C ARG A 289 -14.33 -19.66 -10.89
N LYS A 290 -13.24 -18.91 -10.79
CA LYS A 290 -11.87 -19.42 -10.88
C LYS A 290 -11.55 -20.41 -9.76
N ALA A 291 -11.95 -20.13 -8.52
CA ALA A 291 -11.79 -21.05 -7.40
C ALA A 291 -12.59 -22.36 -7.59
N ARG A 292 -13.83 -22.28 -8.10
CA ARG A 292 -14.65 -23.45 -8.46
C ARG A 292 -13.97 -24.33 -9.51
N GLU A 293 -13.45 -23.71 -10.57
CA GLU A 293 -12.75 -24.41 -11.65
C GLU A 293 -11.50 -25.14 -11.14
N ARG A 294 -10.68 -24.46 -10.33
CA ARG A 294 -9.49 -25.07 -9.69
C ARG A 294 -9.85 -26.26 -8.82
N LEU A 295 -10.91 -26.16 -8.02
CA LEU A 295 -11.38 -27.25 -7.19
C LEU A 295 -11.86 -28.44 -8.04
N ALA A 296 -12.57 -28.18 -9.14
CA ALA A 296 -13.01 -29.22 -10.07
C ALA A 296 -11.82 -29.97 -10.69
N ILE A 297 -10.77 -29.25 -11.11
CA ILE A 297 -9.54 -29.85 -11.64
C ILE A 297 -8.84 -30.72 -10.58
N VAL A 298 -8.74 -30.26 -9.33
CA VAL A 298 -8.13 -31.03 -8.23
C VAL A 298 -8.94 -32.29 -7.91
N LYS A 299 -10.27 -32.19 -7.89
CA LYS A 299 -11.16 -33.34 -7.67
C LYS A 299 -11.02 -34.37 -8.80
N ALA A 300 -10.97 -33.93 -10.07
CA ALA A 300 -10.79 -34.82 -11.22
C ALA A 300 -9.44 -35.57 -11.17
N LYS A 301 -8.35 -34.89 -10.81
CA LYS A 301 -7.02 -35.51 -10.65
C LYS A 301 -6.98 -36.55 -9.53
N ASN A 302 -7.69 -36.32 -8.44
CA ASN A 302 -7.74 -37.26 -7.31
C ASN A 302 -8.69 -38.43 -7.56
N GLY A 303 -9.80 -38.22 -8.28
CA GLY A 303 -10.75 -39.27 -8.64
C GLY A 303 -10.19 -40.31 -9.62
N GLY A 304 -9.21 -39.94 -10.44
CA GLY A 304 -8.52 -40.85 -11.36
C GLY A 304 -7.49 -41.79 -10.73
N LYS A 305 -7.10 -41.56 -9.46
CA LYS A 305 -6.24 -42.46 -8.67
C LYS A 305 -7.07 -43.43 -7.83
N SER A 306 -8.09 -44.04 -8.46
CA SER A 306 -8.72 -45.24 -7.92
C SER A 306 -7.72 -46.40 -8.05
N THR A 307 -6.88 -46.54 -7.03
CA THR A 307 -6.24 -47.80 -6.66
C THR A 307 -7.26 -48.92 -6.72
N THR A 308 -7.02 -49.88 -7.61
CA THR A 308 -7.53 -51.25 -7.49
C THR A 308 -7.34 -51.69 -6.03
N PRO A 309 -8.35 -52.25 -5.36
CA PRO A 309 -8.13 -52.88 -4.08
C PRO A 309 -7.33 -54.16 -4.32
N GLU A 310 -6.00 -54.06 -4.24
CA GLU A 310 -5.17 -55.24 -3.99
C GLU A 310 -5.50 -55.70 -2.56
N GLU A 311 -5.95 -56.95 -2.49
CA GLU A 311 -6.23 -57.68 -1.26
C GLU A 311 -5.05 -57.58 -0.28
N PRO A 312 -5.33 -57.59 1.04
CA PRO A 312 -4.28 -57.62 2.04
C PRO A 312 -3.56 -58.97 1.99
N SER A 313 -2.34 -58.99 1.43
CA SER A 313 -1.39 -60.06 1.71
C SER A 313 -0.84 -59.85 3.12
N GLU A 314 -1.23 -60.76 4.01
CA GLU A 314 -0.60 -60.95 5.30
C GLU A 314 0.88 -61.32 5.12
N LYS A 315 1.71 -60.72 6.00
CA LYS A 315 3.10 -61.05 6.40
C LYS A 315 4.12 -59.99 5.94
N ASP A 316 4.66 -59.24 6.89
CA ASP A 316 5.90 -59.63 7.58
C ASP A 316 6.29 -58.57 8.62
N ASP A 317 6.82 -59.02 9.75
CA ASP A 317 7.17 -58.24 10.92
C ASP A 317 8.46 -57.42 10.68
N GLY A 318 8.42 -56.10 10.91
CA GLY A 318 9.64 -55.28 10.83
C GLY A 318 9.46 -53.79 11.11
N GLU A 319 9.61 -53.42 12.39
CA GLU A 319 10.03 -52.12 12.97
C GLU A 319 9.50 -50.77 12.41
N PRO A 320 8.89 -49.91 13.25
CA PRO A 320 8.39 -48.61 12.80
C PRO A 320 9.45 -47.49 12.83
N PRO A 321 9.62 -46.69 11.76
CA PRO A 321 10.43 -45.48 11.80
C PRO A 321 9.68 -44.36 12.55
N LYS A 322 10.28 -43.90 13.65
CA LYS A 322 9.84 -42.78 14.49
C LYS A 322 9.73 -41.47 13.69
N LYS A 323 8.56 -41.18 13.13
CA LYS A 323 8.24 -39.82 12.64
C LYS A 323 7.78 -38.95 13.81
N ARG A 324 8.55 -37.89 14.06
CA ARG A 324 8.30 -36.82 15.03
C ARG A 324 6.93 -36.15 14.76
N ALA A 325 5.91 -36.58 15.50
CA ALA A 325 4.65 -35.87 15.60
C ALA A 325 4.87 -34.55 16.37
N ARG A 326 4.87 -33.42 15.65
CA ARG A 326 4.73 -32.10 16.26
C ARG A 326 3.36 -32.01 16.91
N LYS A 327 3.35 -32.05 18.24
CA LYS A 327 2.23 -31.70 19.12
C LYS A 327 1.71 -30.30 18.78
N SER A 328 0.66 -30.23 17.95
CA SER A 328 -0.25 -29.08 17.92
C SER A 328 -1.23 -29.28 19.07
N LYS A 329 -1.22 -28.37 20.05
CA LYS A 329 -1.96 -28.48 21.31
C LYS A 329 -3.00 -27.37 21.37
N GLY A 330 -4.27 -27.77 21.32
CA GLY A 330 -5.47 -27.02 21.76
C GLY A 330 -5.90 -25.89 20.82
N GLY A 331 -7.15 -25.75 20.41
CA GLY A 331 -8.39 -26.39 20.84
C GLY A 331 -9.51 -25.36 20.72
N LYS A 332 -10.42 -25.54 19.76
CA LYS A 332 -11.82 -25.15 19.90
C LYS A 332 -12.64 -25.90 18.86
N ASP A 333 -13.57 -26.69 19.38
CA ASP A 333 -14.67 -27.29 18.65
C ASP A 333 -15.43 -26.23 17.86
N THR A 334 -15.70 -26.49 16.58
CA THR A 334 -17.01 -26.28 15.95
C THR A 334 -17.01 -26.87 14.55
N SER A 335 -17.82 -27.91 14.35
CA SER A 335 -18.23 -28.50 13.08
C SER A 335 -17.11 -29.18 12.25
N ARG A 336 -17.51 -30.22 11.53
CA ARG A 336 -16.68 -31.06 10.66
C ARG A 336 -16.22 -30.24 9.45
N ALA A 337 -15.33 -29.28 9.65
CA ALA A 337 -14.70 -28.52 8.59
C ALA A 337 -13.99 -29.51 7.68
N GLN A 338 -14.53 -29.72 6.48
CA GLN A 338 -13.93 -30.61 5.49
C GLN A 338 -12.47 -30.18 5.30
N ALA A 339 -11.54 -31.11 5.49
CA ALA A 339 -10.13 -30.79 5.38
C ALA A 339 -9.84 -30.23 3.98
N ARG A 340 -9.23 -29.03 3.93
CA ARG A 340 -8.87 -28.37 2.67
C ARG A 340 -8.09 -29.34 1.78
N PRO A 341 -8.53 -29.61 0.53
CA PRO A 341 -7.81 -30.46 -0.39
C PRO A 341 -6.39 -29.96 -0.64
N LYS A 342 -5.43 -30.88 -0.74
CA LYS A 342 -4.05 -30.53 -1.12
C LYS A 342 -4.06 -29.89 -2.52
N GLY A 343 -3.39 -28.75 -2.66
CA GLY A 343 -3.30 -28.00 -3.92
C GLY A 343 -4.31 -26.88 -4.11
N VAL A 344 -5.28 -26.71 -3.21
CA VAL A 344 -6.19 -25.55 -3.22
C VAL A 344 -5.67 -24.48 -2.26
N ASN A 345 -5.60 -23.23 -2.71
CA ASN A 345 -5.17 -22.12 -1.87
C ASN A 345 -6.18 -21.87 -0.73
N LYS A 346 -5.73 -21.24 0.37
CA LYS A 346 -6.59 -20.91 1.51
C LYS A 346 -7.76 -20.01 1.10
N SER A 347 -7.49 -18.92 0.38
CA SER A 347 -8.52 -17.99 -0.11
C SER A 347 -9.55 -18.69 -1.01
N ASP A 348 -9.09 -19.48 -1.97
CA ASP A 348 -9.97 -20.22 -2.89
C ASP A 348 -10.86 -21.20 -2.13
N TRP A 349 -10.34 -21.82 -1.06
CA TRP A 349 -11.11 -22.73 -0.21
C TRP A 349 -12.16 -22.00 0.63
N GLU A 350 -11.81 -20.84 1.19
CA GLU A 350 -12.75 -20.00 1.95
C GLU A 350 -13.92 -19.54 1.07
N LEU A 351 -13.65 -19.15 -0.18
CA LEU A 351 -14.69 -18.76 -1.14
C LEU A 351 -15.68 -19.88 -1.50
N MET A 352 -15.33 -21.14 -1.25
CA MET A 352 -16.15 -22.30 -1.61
C MET A 352 -17.04 -22.78 -0.46
N ASP A 353 -17.01 -22.14 0.71
CA ASP A 353 -17.90 -22.48 1.81
C ASP A 353 -19.33 -22.05 1.49
N ASP A 354 -20.26 -23.01 1.42
CA ASP A 354 -21.67 -22.75 1.13
C ASP A 354 -22.35 -21.85 2.19
N ASN A 355 -21.75 -21.72 3.38
CA ASN A 355 -22.26 -20.89 4.46
C ASN A 355 -21.55 -19.53 4.57
N ILE A 356 -20.63 -19.19 3.65
CA ILE A 356 -19.91 -17.93 3.72
C ILE A 356 -20.88 -16.75 3.53
N THR A 357 -20.84 -15.80 4.45
CA THR A 357 -21.62 -14.56 4.30
C THR A 357 -21.03 -13.69 3.19
N PRO A 358 -21.81 -12.80 2.54
CA PRO A 358 -21.27 -11.88 1.53
C PRO A 358 -20.11 -11.02 2.04
N ALA A 359 -20.16 -10.59 3.30
CA ALA A 359 -19.09 -9.81 3.94
C ALA A 359 -17.80 -10.63 4.09
N GLU A 360 -17.89 -11.88 4.57
CA GLU A 360 -16.74 -12.78 4.67
C GLU A 360 -16.17 -13.14 3.28
N CYS A 361 -17.03 -13.32 2.29
CA CYS A 361 -16.63 -13.57 0.92
C CYS A 361 -15.85 -12.39 0.34
N LEU A 362 -16.35 -11.16 0.53
CA LEU A 362 -15.66 -9.94 0.12
C LEU A 362 -14.32 -9.79 0.86
N LYS A 363 -14.29 -10.07 2.18
CA LYS A 363 -13.07 -10.06 2.99
C LYS A 363 -12.04 -11.08 2.52
N ALA A 364 -12.47 -12.27 2.10
CA ALA A 364 -11.56 -13.30 1.59
C ALA A 364 -10.83 -12.85 0.31
N VAL A 365 -11.51 -12.12 -0.59
CA VAL A 365 -10.91 -11.62 -1.84
C VAL A 365 -10.11 -10.34 -1.63
N THR A 366 -10.66 -9.42 -0.84
CA THR A 366 -10.08 -8.08 -0.68
C THR A 366 -9.09 -7.97 0.47
N HIS A 367 -9.02 -8.99 1.33
CA HIS A 367 -8.22 -9.00 2.55
C HIS A 367 -8.51 -7.81 3.48
N HIS A 368 -9.71 -7.25 3.39
CA HIS A 368 -10.14 -6.11 4.17
C HIS A 368 -11.55 -6.35 4.73
N ASP A 369 -11.74 -5.98 5.98
CA ASP A 369 -13.01 -6.13 6.70
C ASP A 369 -13.76 -4.81 6.62
N PHE A 370 -14.60 -4.67 5.60
CA PHE A 370 -15.28 -3.41 5.33
C PHE A 370 -16.45 -3.17 6.27
N THR A 371 -16.52 -1.97 6.81
CA THR A 371 -17.74 -1.39 7.36
C THR A 371 -18.62 -0.82 6.25
N ASN A 372 -19.93 -0.67 6.53
CA ASN A 372 -20.87 -0.06 5.57
C ASN A 372 -20.44 1.35 5.17
N VAL A 373 -19.93 2.14 6.12
CA VAL A 373 -19.46 3.52 5.88
C VAL A 373 -18.26 3.54 4.95
N GLU A 374 -17.32 2.59 5.08
CA GLU A 374 -16.15 2.53 4.20
C GLU A 374 -16.53 2.20 2.75
N ILE A 375 -17.47 1.28 2.53
CA ILE A 375 -17.97 0.98 1.18
C ILE A 375 -18.71 2.20 0.62
N GLU A 376 -19.54 2.86 1.41
CA GLU A 376 -20.26 4.06 0.95
C GLU A 376 -19.28 5.20 0.59
N LEU A 377 -18.26 5.45 1.42
CA LEU A 377 -17.19 6.40 1.13
C LEU A 377 -16.44 6.05 -0.17
N LEU A 378 -16.18 4.77 -0.40
CA LEU A 378 -15.57 4.27 -1.64
C LEU A 378 -16.48 4.60 -2.84
N CYS A 379 -17.79 4.34 -2.73
CA CYS A 379 -18.77 4.67 -3.77
C CYS A 379 -18.85 6.17 -4.06
N TRP A 380 -18.84 7.03 -3.04
CA TRP A 380 -18.82 8.49 -3.21
C TRP A 380 -17.55 8.97 -3.93
N LYS A 381 -16.38 8.44 -3.56
CA LYS A 381 -15.11 8.75 -4.25
C LYS A 381 -15.15 8.33 -5.73
N LEU A 382 -15.72 7.16 -6.02
CA LEU A 382 -15.93 6.71 -7.39
C LEU A 382 -16.91 7.62 -8.15
N LEU A 383 -17.97 8.11 -7.52
CA LEU A 383 -18.93 9.03 -8.13
C LEU A 383 -18.25 10.31 -8.60
N PHE A 384 -17.49 10.97 -7.70
CA PHE A 384 -16.77 12.19 -8.06
C PHE A 384 -15.72 11.93 -9.15
N ALA A 385 -14.97 10.83 -9.06
CA ALA A 385 -14.01 10.44 -10.08
C ALA A 385 -14.68 10.18 -11.45
N ALA A 386 -15.86 9.54 -11.46
CA ALA A 386 -16.63 9.28 -12.69
C ALA A 386 -17.18 10.57 -13.31
N MET A 387 -17.63 11.52 -12.50
CA MET A 387 -18.10 12.82 -12.97
C MET A 387 -16.94 13.59 -13.64
N GLU A 388 -15.77 13.66 -13.01
CA GLU A 388 -14.60 14.31 -13.60
C GLU A 388 -14.14 13.58 -14.87
N ALA A 389 -14.12 12.24 -14.87
CA ALA A 389 -13.80 11.44 -16.04
C ALA A 389 -14.79 11.68 -17.19
N GLN A 390 -16.10 11.81 -16.92
CA GLN A 390 -17.11 12.06 -17.96
C GLN A 390 -16.95 13.45 -18.58
N LYS A 391 -16.48 14.44 -17.82
CA LYS A 391 -16.07 15.76 -18.35
C LYS A 391 -14.79 15.69 -19.20
N GLY A 392 -14.13 14.54 -19.26
CA GLY A 392 -12.89 14.29 -20.00
C GLY A 392 -11.63 14.50 -19.17
N PHE A 393 -11.72 14.77 -17.86
CA PHE A 393 -10.53 14.95 -17.04
C PHE A 393 -9.94 13.61 -16.67
N THR A 394 -8.68 13.40 -17.07
CA THR A 394 -7.98 12.16 -16.71
C THR A 394 -7.52 12.16 -15.26
N MET A 395 -7.40 13.33 -14.62
CA MET A 395 -6.92 13.54 -13.24
C MET A 395 -5.63 12.77 -12.93
N ARG A 396 -4.80 12.53 -13.95
CA ARG A 396 -3.50 11.86 -13.81
C ARG A 396 -2.39 12.82 -14.23
N PRO A 397 -1.36 12.97 -13.39
CA PRO A 397 -0.23 13.81 -13.74
C PRO A 397 0.55 13.21 -14.91
N LEU A 398 1.13 14.05 -15.77
CA LEU A 398 1.85 13.58 -16.96
C LEU A 398 3.08 12.72 -16.61
N TRP A 399 3.68 12.98 -15.45
CA TRP A 399 4.80 12.18 -14.93
C TRP A 399 4.42 10.75 -14.54
N ALA A 400 3.13 10.40 -14.46
CA ALA A 400 2.68 9.03 -14.25
C ALA A 400 2.94 8.10 -15.47
N GLY A 401 3.46 8.67 -16.57
CA GLY A 401 3.86 7.95 -17.77
C GLY A 401 2.79 7.91 -18.85
N HIS A 402 3.23 7.90 -20.12
CA HIS A 402 2.34 8.03 -21.27
C HIS A 402 1.22 6.98 -21.30
N ARG A 403 1.55 5.70 -21.07
CA ARG A 403 0.56 4.60 -21.06
C ARG A 403 -0.54 4.82 -20.02
N THR A 404 -0.15 5.33 -18.86
CA THR A 404 -1.04 5.60 -17.73
C THR A 404 -2.02 6.73 -18.06
N VAL A 405 -1.54 7.78 -18.75
CA VAL A 405 -2.34 8.96 -19.13
C VAL A 405 -3.19 8.72 -20.38
N THR A 406 -2.80 7.79 -21.27
CA THR A 406 -3.56 7.46 -22.49
C THR A 406 -4.68 6.45 -22.28
N THR A 407 -4.73 5.79 -21.13
CA THR A 407 -5.76 4.80 -20.84
C THR A 407 -7.06 5.50 -20.46
N PHE A 408 -7.96 5.66 -21.43
CA PHE A 408 -9.28 6.26 -21.28
C PHE A 408 -10.32 5.46 -22.08
N ASN A 409 -11.53 5.33 -21.55
CA ASN A 409 -12.68 4.74 -22.24
C ASN A 409 -13.69 5.86 -22.53
N ASP A 410 -14.18 5.88 -23.76
CA ASP A 410 -15.17 6.84 -24.21
C ASP A 410 -16.57 6.31 -23.92
N TYR A 411 -17.41 7.16 -23.32
CA TYR A 411 -18.78 6.85 -22.98
C TYR A 411 -19.66 8.01 -23.41
N LYS A 412 -20.79 7.70 -24.04
CA LYS A 412 -21.72 8.70 -24.57
C LYS A 412 -22.38 9.49 -23.44
N THR A 413 -22.90 8.79 -22.43
CA THR A 413 -23.55 9.38 -21.25
C THR A 413 -22.81 9.01 -19.96
N PHE A 414 -23.08 9.76 -18.88
CA PHE A 414 -22.62 9.45 -17.54
C PHE A 414 -23.13 8.07 -17.07
N ALA A 415 -24.41 7.75 -17.33
CA ALA A 415 -24.96 6.43 -16.98
C ALA A 415 -24.20 5.28 -17.65
N ASP A 416 -23.80 5.41 -18.92
CA ASP A 416 -23.03 4.37 -19.61
C ASP A 416 -21.70 4.11 -18.90
N ARG A 417 -20.98 5.19 -18.52
CA ARG A 417 -19.74 5.10 -17.75
C ARG A 417 -19.97 4.45 -16.39
N TRP A 418 -20.97 4.92 -15.65
CA TRP A 418 -21.28 4.42 -14.31
C TRP A 418 -21.70 2.95 -14.32
N ASN A 419 -22.54 2.56 -15.27
CA ASN A 419 -22.98 1.17 -15.45
C ASN A 419 -21.77 0.29 -15.75
N SER A 420 -20.89 0.71 -16.67
CA SER A 420 -19.65 -0.03 -16.92
C SER A 420 -18.85 -0.20 -15.64
N MET A 421 -18.62 0.85 -14.85
CA MET A 421 -17.92 0.73 -13.56
C MET A 421 -18.59 -0.28 -12.60
N CYS A 422 -19.92 -0.24 -12.50
CA CYS A 422 -20.69 -1.16 -11.64
C CYS A 422 -20.51 -2.62 -12.09
N GLU A 423 -20.63 -2.89 -13.40
CA GLU A 423 -20.49 -4.25 -13.95
C GLU A 423 -19.08 -4.81 -13.72
N GLU A 424 -18.04 -4.00 -13.92
CA GLU A 424 -16.65 -4.43 -13.70
C GLU A 424 -16.38 -4.75 -12.22
N LEU A 425 -16.91 -3.96 -11.27
CA LEU A 425 -16.77 -4.19 -9.82
C LEU A 425 -17.67 -5.32 -9.30
N MET A 426 -18.80 -5.57 -9.96
CA MET A 426 -19.64 -6.73 -9.68
C MET A 426 -18.89 -8.02 -10.07
N ASP A 427 -18.30 -8.03 -11.27
CA ASP A 427 -17.66 -9.23 -11.80
C ASP A 427 -16.26 -9.50 -11.25
N CYS A 428 -15.47 -8.47 -10.86
CA CYS A 428 -14.07 -8.65 -10.52
C CYS A 428 -13.70 -7.96 -9.20
N LYS A 429 -13.69 -8.72 -8.10
CA LYS A 429 -13.54 -8.17 -6.73
C LYS A 429 -12.10 -7.76 -6.40
N ILE A 430 -11.10 -8.21 -7.16
CA ILE A 430 -9.74 -7.69 -7.05
C ILE A 430 -9.64 -6.20 -7.43
N LEU A 431 -10.60 -5.66 -8.18
CA LEU A 431 -10.69 -4.22 -8.43
C LEU A 431 -11.05 -3.48 -7.15
N VAL A 432 -12.00 -3.99 -6.36
CA VAL A 432 -12.34 -3.45 -5.03
C VAL A 432 -11.11 -3.48 -4.11
N HIS A 433 -10.36 -4.59 -4.09
CA HIS A 433 -9.06 -4.66 -3.38
C HIS A 433 -8.07 -3.58 -3.83
N SER A 434 -8.06 -3.25 -5.11
CA SER A 434 -7.13 -2.25 -5.64
C SER A 434 -7.52 -0.84 -5.22
N LEU A 435 -8.83 -0.55 -5.13
CA LEU A 435 -9.38 0.72 -4.69
C LEU A 435 -9.12 1.01 -3.20
N THR A 436 -8.83 0.00 -2.37
CA THR A 436 -8.53 0.20 -0.95
C THR A 436 -7.06 0.46 -0.63
N ARG A 437 -6.13 0.21 -1.57
CA ARG A 437 -4.68 0.29 -1.28
C ARG A 437 -3.99 1.51 -1.82
N ALA A 438 -4.52 2.10 -2.89
CA ALA A 438 -3.94 3.26 -3.54
C ALA A 438 -5.05 4.11 -4.16
N ASP A 439 -4.75 5.37 -4.47
CA ASP A 439 -5.68 6.27 -5.15
C ASP A 439 -5.90 5.84 -6.61
N TRP A 440 -6.71 4.79 -6.78
CA TRP A 440 -7.04 4.15 -8.05
C TRP A 440 -8.41 4.60 -8.58
N PHE A 441 -9.12 5.47 -7.87
CA PHE A 441 -10.47 5.91 -8.20
C PHE A 441 -10.53 6.55 -9.59
N VAL A 442 -9.69 7.55 -9.80
CA VAL A 442 -9.51 8.23 -11.09
C VAL A 442 -9.14 7.24 -12.20
N LYS A 443 -8.22 6.32 -11.87
CA LYS A 443 -7.68 5.35 -12.83
C LYS A 443 -8.76 4.41 -13.34
N PHE A 444 -9.53 3.87 -12.41
CA PHE A 444 -10.65 3.00 -12.69
C PHE A 444 -11.79 3.72 -13.38
N ALA A 445 -12.23 4.89 -12.87
CA ALA A 445 -13.34 5.65 -13.45
C ALA A 445 -13.09 6.13 -14.89
N SER A 446 -11.81 6.40 -15.22
CA SER A 446 -11.41 6.76 -16.59
C SER A 446 -11.52 5.60 -17.57
N ALA A 447 -11.21 4.37 -17.13
CA ALA A 447 -11.09 3.22 -18.01
C ALA A 447 -11.43 1.86 -17.35
N PRO A 448 -12.69 1.64 -16.93
CA PRO A 448 -13.08 0.49 -16.10
C PRO A 448 -12.70 -0.86 -16.72
N ALA A 449 -13.10 -1.09 -17.97
CA ALA A 449 -12.87 -2.35 -18.68
C ALA A 449 -11.38 -2.63 -18.97
N LYS A 450 -10.59 -1.57 -19.24
CA LYS A 450 -9.14 -1.71 -19.45
C LYS A 450 -8.44 -2.06 -18.14
N GLU A 451 -8.88 -1.50 -17.02
CA GLU A 451 -8.36 -1.85 -15.70
C GLU A 451 -8.69 -3.28 -15.29
N ARG A 452 -9.92 -3.75 -15.52
CA ARG A 452 -10.23 -5.18 -15.36
C ARG A 452 -9.34 -6.05 -16.22
N SER A 453 -9.24 -5.75 -17.52
CA SER A 453 -8.40 -6.51 -18.45
C SER A 453 -6.93 -6.56 -18.00
N ALA A 454 -6.39 -5.44 -17.54
CA ALA A 454 -5.03 -5.38 -17.00
C ALA A 454 -4.87 -6.25 -15.74
N LYS A 455 -5.87 -6.28 -14.85
CA LYS A 455 -5.86 -7.14 -13.66
C LYS A 455 -5.92 -8.62 -14.01
N LEU A 456 -6.79 -9.01 -14.94
CA LEU A 456 -6.88 -10.39 -15.41
C LEU A 456 -5.60 -10.83 -16.10
N ASN A 457 -5.00 -9.97 -16.93
CA ASN A 457 -3.70 -10.27 -17.56
C ASN A 457 -2.58 -10.43 -16.53
N ASN A 458 -2.53 -9.56 -15.52
CA ASN A 458 -1.55 -9.69 -14.43
C ASN A 458 -1.76 -10.97 -13.64
N ASP A 459 -3.01 -11.35 -13.37
CA ASP A 459 -3.35 -12.60 -12.70
C ASP A 459 -2.94 -13.84 -13.52
N LEU A 460 -3.14 -13.82 -14.85
CA LEU A 460 -2.65 -14.88 -15.75
C LEU A 460 -1.12 -14.98 -15.76
N LEU A 461 -0.41 -13.85 -15.83
CA LEU A 461 1.05 -13.81 -15.77
C LEU A 461 1.58 -14.32 -14.43
N ASN A 462 0.95 -13.91 -13.33
CA ASN A 462 1.27 -14.42 -12.00
C ASN A 462 1.03 -15.93 -11.92
N GLY A 463 -0.09 -16.42 -12.46
CA GLY A 463 -0.39 -17.86 -12.51
C GLY A 463 0.67 -18.66 -13.29
N ARG A 464 1.12 -18.16 -14.46
CA ARG A 464 2.20 -18.81 -15.23
C ARG A 464 3.51 -18.83 -14.45
N ARG A 465 3.87 -17.71 -13.83
CA ARG A 465 5.06 -17.59 -12.98
C ARG A 465 4.99 -18.56 -11.79
N ASP A 466 3.83 -18.70 -11.17
CA ASP A 466 3.64 -19.59 -10.02
C ASP A 466 3.77 -21.07 -10.42
N VAL A 467 3.27 -21.45 -11.60
CA VAL A 467 3.49 -22.80 -12.17
C VAL A 467 4.97 -23.03 -12.46
N GLN A 468 5.65 -22.10 -13.12
CA GLN A 468 7.09 -22.20 -13.39
C GLN A 468 7.90 -22.32 -12.10
N ASN A 469 7.57 -21.51 -11.10
CA ASN A 469 8.20 -21.58 -9.79
C ASN A 469 7.91 -22.90 -9.07
N GLN A 470 6.71 -23.46 -9.23
CA GLN A 470 6.37 -24.76 -8.64
C GLN A 470 7.16 -25.90 -9.28
N VAL A 471 7.19 -25.95 -10.62
CA VAL A 471 7.99 -26.95 -11.36
C VAL A 471 9.48 -26.81 -11.01
N GLY A 472 9.99 -25.57 -10.96
CA GLY A 472 11.36 -25.31 -10.55
C GLY A 472 11.67 -25.82 -9.13
N ARG A 473 10.78 -25.58 -8.17
CA ARG A 473 10.92 -26.12 -6.80
C ARG A 473 10.91 -27.65 -6.76
N GLU A 474 10.02 -28.29 -7.51
CA GLU A 474 9.92 -29.76 -7.57
C GLU A 474 11.18 -30.37 -8.16
N ILE A 475 11.70 -29.84 -9.27
CA ILE A 475 12.95 -30.32 -9.88
C ILE A 475 14.13 -30.11 -8.93
N ILE A 476 14.25 -28.93 -8.31
CA ILE A 476 15.31 -28.65 -7.34
C ILE A 476 15.23 -29.64 -6.19
N GLN A 477 14.03 -29.89 -5.66
CA GLN A 477 13.83 -30.84 -4.57
C GLN A 477 14.21 -32.27 -4.99
N GLU A 478 13.69 -32.77 -6.11
CA GLU A 478 13.97 -34.12 -6.64
C GLU A 478 15.47 -34.35 -6.87
N ARG A 479 16.15 -33.38 -7.51
CA ARG A 479 17.58 -33.46 -7.78
C ARG A 479 18.43 -33.32 -6.53
N THR A 480 17.99 -32.53 -5.55
CA THR A 480 18.69 -32.40 -4.26
C THR A 480 18.51 -33.68 -3.42
N GLU A 481 17.31 -34.26 -3.40
CA GLU A 481 17.03 -35.54 -2.71
C GLU A 481 17.80 -36.71 -3.35
N SER A 482 17.98 -36.69 -4.67
CA SER A 482 18.81 -37.64 -5.41
C SER A 482 20.31 -37.38 -5.29
N GLN A 483 20.72 -36.32 -4.55
CA GLN A 483 22.11 -35.86 -4.43
C GLN A 483 22.79 -35.50 -5.77
N ASP A 484 22.00 -35.26 -6.82
CA ASP A 484 22.51 -34.80 -8.10
C ASP A 484 22.90 -33.33 -8.04
N TRP A 485 22.16 -32.53 -7.28
CA TRP A 485 22.38 -31.09 -7.10
C TRP A 485 22.67 -30.72 -5.64
N THR A 486 23.49 -29.68 -5.47
CA THR A 486 23.78 -29.04 -4.19
C THR A 486 23.37 -27.57 -4.26
N THR A 487 22.74 -27.06 -3.20
CA THR A 487 22.35 -25.65 -3.08
C THR A 487 23.27 -24.95 -2.10
N SER A 488 23.69 -23.73 -2.43
CA SER A 488 24.54 -22.89 -1.57
C SER A 488 23.78 -21.68 -1.01
N GLU A 489 24.35 -21.05 0.03
CA GLU A 489 23.81 -19.81 0.62
C GLU A 489 23.82 -18.62 -0.35
N ASP A 490 24.65 -18.67 -1.39
CA ASP A 490 24.74 -17.64 -2.43
C ASP A 490 23.68 -17.81 -3.53
N TYR A 491 22.64 -18.61 -3.27
CA TYR A 491 21.59 -18.96 -4.23
C TYR A 491 22.11 -19.62 -5.50
N GLU A 492 23.28 -20.27 -5.42
CA GLU A 492 23.85 -21.07 -6.51
C GLU A 492 23.46 -22.54 -6.36
N ILE A 493 23.01 -23.12 -7.46
CA ILE A 493 22.71 -24.55 -7.59
C ILE A 493 23.81 -25.16 -8.45
N ARG A 494 24.53 -26.15 -7.91
CA ARG A 494 25.61 -26.86 -8.60
C ARG A 494 25.28 -28.33 -8.77
N THR A 495 25.74 -28.95 -9.84
CA THR A 495 25.74 -30.41 -9.97
C THR A 495 26.71 -31.03 -8.97
N LYS A 496 26.62 -32.35 -8.75
CA LYS A 496 27.57 -33.14 -7.97
C LYS A 496 29.04 -32.96 -8.45
N ASP A 497 29.23 -32.69 -9.73
CA ASP A 497 30.56 -32.47 -10.34
C ASP A 497 31.03 -31.01 -10.17
N GLY A 498 30.25 -30.18 -9.47
CA GLY A 498 30.58 -28.78 -9.17
C GLY A 498 30.19 -27.77 -10.26
N GLN A 499 29.55 -28.20 -11.35
CA GLN A 499 29.11 -27.33 -12.44
C GLN A 499 27.89 -26.52 -12.04
N VAL A 500 27.91 -25.22 -12.34
CA VAL A 500 26.80 -24.30 -12.03
C VAL A 500 25.61 -24.57 -12.94
N VAL A 501 24.48 -24.93 -12.36
CA VAL A 501 23.19 -25.15 -13.05
C VAL A 501 22.37 -23.86 -13.06
N CYS A 502 22.33 -23.17 -11.92
CA CYS A 502 21.60 -21.92 -11.76
C CYS A 502 22.39 -21.02 -10.82
N GLN A 503 22.63 -19.78 -11.26
CA GLN A 503 23.19 -18.74 -10.43
C GLN A 503 22.07 -17.76 -10.09
N GLY A 504 21.60 -17.77 -8.85
CA GLY A 504 20.73 -16.71 -8.32
C GLY A 504 21.36 -15.34 -8.55
N GLY A 505 20.55 -14.30 -8.72
CA GLY A 505 20.95 -13.01 -9.31
C GLY A 505 22.33 -12.48 -8.87
N LYS A 506 23.04 -11.85 -9.83
CA LYS A 506 24.48 -11.44 -9.79
C LYS A 506 25.01 -10.76 -8.51
N ILE A 507 24.13 -10.35 -7.60
CA ILE A 507 24.45 -9.68 -6.35
C ILE A 507 23.72 -10.43 -5.24
N GLY A 508 24.46 -11.18 -4.42
CA GLY A 508 23.93 -11.85 -3.24
C GLY A 508 23.33 -10.86 -2.24
N ASP A 509 22.42 -11.32 -1.38
CA ASP A 509 21.69 -10.45 -0.43
C ASP A 509 22.62 -9.63 0.47
N LYS A 510 23.78 -10.19 0.85
CA LYS A 510 24.79 -9.47 1.62
C LYS A 510 25.33 -8.26 0.87
N THR A 511 25.69 -8.43 -0.39
CA THR A 511 26.20 -7.34 -1.24
C THR A 511 25.09 -6.33 -1.55
N ARG A 512 23.84 -6.77 -1.73
CA ARG A 512 22.69 -5.84 -1.86
C ARG A 512 22.49 -5.00 -0.60
N ARG A 513 22.57 -5.63 0.58
CA ARG A 513 22.50 -4.93 1.87
C ARG A 513 23.66 -3.95 2.03
N GLN A 514 24.87 -4.32 1.64
CA GLN A 514 26.02 -3.43 1.67
C GLN A 514 25.87 -2.24 0.71
N LEU A 515 25.38 -2.45 -0.51
CA LEU A 515 25.06 -1.37 -1.46
C LEU A 515 23.93 -0.46 -0.99
N ALA A 516 23.00 -0.97 -0.17
CA ALA A 516 21.92 -0.18 0.41
C ALA A 516 22.37 0.65 1.63
N ILE A 517 23.47 0.25 2.30
CA ILE A 517 24.09 1.07 3.32
C ILE A 517 24.76 2.25 2.60
N ARG A 518 24.22 3.46 2.79
CA ARG A 518 24.91 4.69 2.37
C ARG A 518 26.24 4.76 3.14
N GLU A 519 27.34 4.46 2.47
CA GLU A 519 28.69 4.71 3.00
C GLU A 519 28.85 6.23 3.18
N GLY A 520 28.61 6.74 4.39
CA GLY A 520 28.81 8.16 4.68
C GLY A 520 27.85 8.80 5.66
N ARG A 521 27.88 8.35 6.92
CA ARG A 521 27.95 9.26 8.07
C ARG A 521 29.00 8.68 9.01
N LYS A 522 30.27 8.94 8.68
CA LYS A 522 31.29 9.06 9.71
C LYS A 522 31.13 10.49 10.20
N ASP A 523 30.55 10.63 11.38
CA ASP A 523 30.40 11.92 12.08
C ASP A 523 31.78 12.59 12.28
#